data_AF-A0A939M2I5-F1
#
_entry.id   AF-A0A939M2I5-F1
#
_cell.length_a   1.000
_cell.length_b   1.000
_cell.length_c   1.000
_cell.angle_alpha   90.00
_cell.angle_beta   90.00
_cell.angle_gamma   90.00
#
_symmetry.space_group_name_H-M   'P 1'
#
loop_
_entity.id
_entity.type
_entity.pdbx_description
1 polymer ?
#
loop_
_entity_poly.entity_id
_entity_poly.type
_entity_poly.pdbx_seq_one_letter_code
_entity_poly.pdbx_strand_id
1 'polypeptide(L)'
;MQVYFSHSYRDVAVNGYFIDKFANEDLPLRADQKTDIWCVAKLERYLSEMGGFISVIPCRPTDADLGGYSPYIGRELDLARRARVPRLLFVDERVLRHHQLEFPEDAVSFKADEPAEAAGQHDEAIRAFRLALETTVRPERQLSKEAIVVAAGTGTLRDAARDVVEILRRHNFRVTPLIGKFNDRGLDDIRLLEAIWRSELCIFLLGERLSDTHLALALAHAHCIPSIRLQHSPTADQCAPTISGTIHWRDRGEMLVELERQVSSYREGLVRPVEIAQGLGATDAARAIGTMRWRHRPENLWDVDDGGAILSHVRPDLAFIQDEVNRARRAYGASFANARGREAMMQICRHIYDGIRRHRFGFELEPKGPEPSVQIVRSPLQIETHRTANCLDLACLFASLIEAAGQAPIIVIVDGDGFAHALVGARGFSEPAWRNSQLGDLRRALSLGDALFFEPTGAVEADAPVADELEQDRCDKLLDFATARLAAERTIKRDDIRVRHVVDILYLRQRQS
;
A
#
# COMPACT_ATOMS: atom_id res chain seq x y z
N MET A 1 18.22 9.63 21.66
CA MET A 1 18.50 9.66 20.21
C MET A 1 17.39 8.90 19.50
N GLN A 2 16.75 9.44 18.44
CA GLN A 2 15.57 8.80 17.81
C GLN A 2 15.98 7.67 16.85
N VAL A 3 15.13 6.65 16.70
CA VAL A 3 15.38 5.46 15.87
C VAL A 3 14.29 5.32 14.82
N TYR A 4 14.65 5.16 13.55
CA TYR A 4 13.69 4.87 12.49
C TYR A 4 13.22 3.41 12.60
N PHE A 5 11.90 3.20 12.58
CA PHE A 5 11.26 1.89 12.65
C PHE A 5 10.61 1.51 11.32
N SER A 6 11.33 0.70 10.56
CA SER A 6 10.86 0.04 9.34
C SER A 6 10.05 -1.20 9.70
N HIS A 7 8.85 -1.33 9.17
CA HIS A 7 7.97 -2.46 9.47
C HIS A 7 6.95 -2.68 8.36
N SER A 8 6.34 -3.86 8.33
CA SER A 8 5.24 -4.11 7.42
C SER A 8 3.92 -3.64 8.03
N TYR A 9 3.17 -2.80 7.32
CA TYR A 9 1.88 -2.31 7.81
C TYR A 9 0.77 -3.37 7.96
N ARG A 10 0.99 -4.61 7.51
CA ARG A 10 -0.06 -5.66 7.51
C ARG A 10 0.11 -6.72 8.59
N ASP A 11 1.25 -6.80 9.27
CA ASP A 11 1.51 -7.83 10.29
C ASP A 11 1.31 -7.25 11.68
N VAL A 12 0.06 -6.94 12.03
CA VAL A 12 -0.28 -6.23 13.26
C VAL A 12 0.16 -7.02 14.48
N ALA A 13 -0.01 -8.35 14.46
CA ALA A 13 0.40 -9.22 15.57
C ALA A 13 1.93 -9.18 15.80
N VAL A 14 2.72 -9.37 14.74
CA VAL A 14 4.19 -9.35 14.80
C VAL A 14 4.68 -7.96 15.23
N ASN A 15 4.13 -6.90 14.65
CA ASN A 15 4.50 -5.53 15.03
C ASN A 15 4.11 -5.22 16.46
N GLY A 16 2.93 -5.65 16.92
CA GLY A 16 2.47 -5.45 18.29
C GLY A 16 3.44 -6.10 19.29
N TYR A 17 3.89 -7.34 19.02
CA TYR A 17 4.90 -8.01 19.82
C TYR A 17 6.21 -7.22 19.92
N PHE A 18 6.76 -6.77 18.79
CA PHE A 18 8.03 -6.03 18.80
C PHE A 18 7.89 -4.62 19.37
N ILE A 19 6.79 -3.91 19.10
CA ILE A 19 6.51 -2.59 19.69
C ILE A 19 6.45 -2.69 21.21
N ASP A 20 5.84 -3.74 21.75
CA ASP A 20 5.81 -3.99 23.20
C ASP A 20 7.24 -4.15 23.77
N LYS A 21 8.06 -4.98 23.13
CA LYS A 21 9.49 -5.17 23.47
C LYS A 21 10.26 -3.84 23.46
N PHE A 22 10.08 -3.03 22.43
CA PHE A 22 10.75 -1.73 22.32
C PHE A 22 10.25 -0.71 23.35
N ALA A 23 8.96 -0.75 23.69
CA ALA A 23 8.39 0.11 24.72
C ALA A 23 8.93 -0.24 26.12
N ASN A 24 9.11 -1.53 26.41
CA ASN A 24 9.69 -2.00 27.68
C ASN A 24 11.14 -1.54 27.88
N GLU A 25 11.88 -1.34 26.79
CA GLU A 25 13.27 -0.85 26.80
C GLU A 25 13.36 0.68 26.58
N ASP A 26 12.23 1.40 26.56
CA ASP A 26 12.10 2.84 26.36
C ASP A 26 12.84 3.37 25.11
N LEU A 27 12.80 2.59 24.01
CA LEU A 27 13.42 3.00 22.76
C LEU A 27 12.56 4.03 22.03
N PRO A 28 13.06 5.24 21.74
CA PRO A 28 12.27 6.30 21.10
C PRO A 28 12.13 6.06 19.59
N LEU A 29 11.16 5.24 19.21
CA LEU A 29 10.89 4.91 17.82
C LEU A 29 10.18 6.04 17.06
N ARG A 30 10.47 6.09 15.76
CA ARG A 30 9.78 6.91 14.77
C ARG A 30 9.47 6.06 13.56
N ALA A 31 8.20 6.00 13.16
CA ALA A 31 7.78 5.21 12.01
C ALA A 31 7.03 6.09 11.01
N ASP A 32 7.11 5.76 9.74
CA ASP A 32 6.29 6.45 8.75
C ASP A 32 4.84 6.02 8.89
N GLN A 33 3.92 6.98 8.82
CA GLN A 33 2.50 6.66 8.76
C GLN A 33 2.20 6.10 7.37
N LYS A 34 1.44 5.01 7.29
CA LYS A 34 1.00 4.51 5.99
C LYS A 34 0.22 5.58 5.21
N THR A 35 0.70 5.93 4.01
CA THR A 35 0.06 6.89 3.09
C THR A 35 0.00 6.33 1.67
N ASP A 36 -0.70 7.02 0.77
CA ASP A 36 -0.77 6.72 -0.67
C ASP A 36 0.46 7.24 -1.45
N ILE A 37 1.45 7.79 -0.76
CA ILE A 37 2.60 8.46 -1.37
C ILE A 37 3.88 7.80 -0.89
N TRP A 38 4.53 7.06 -1.78
CA TRP A 38 5.91 6.61 -1.57
C TRP A 38 6.88 7.77 -1.82
N CYS A 39 7.45 8.32 -0.74
CA CYS A 39 8.38 9.45 -0.81
C CYS A 39 9.78 9.06 -0.33
N VAL A 40 10.67 8.70 -1.26
CA VAL A 40 12.04 8.32 -0.91
C VAL A 40 12.82 9.49 -0.30
N ALA A 41 12.62 10.72 -0.75
CA ALA A 41 13.26 11.90 -0.15
C ALA A 41 12.95 12.01 1.35
N LYS A 42 11.72 11.68 1.75
CA LYS A 42 11.27 11.70 3.15
C LYS A 42 12.06 10.67 3.98
N LEU A 43 12.23 9.46 3.45
CA LEU A 43 13.03 8.41 4.07
C LEU A 43 14.52 8.78 4.15
N GLU A 44 15.07 9.36 3.08
CA GLU A 44 16.45 9.86 3.05
C GLU A 44 16.68 10.90 4.15
N ARG A 45 15.74 11.83 4.33
CA ARG A 45 15.78 12.82 5.41
C ARG A 45 15.84 12.15 6.76
N TYR A 46 14.89 11.26 7.06
CA TYR A 46 14.86 10.62 8.38
C TYR A 46 16.08 9.75 8.64
N LEU A 47 16.53 8.95 7.67
CA LEU A 47 17.73 8.16 7.86
C LEU A 47 18.99 9.03 7.98
N SER A 48 18.97 10.28 7.51
CA SER A 48 20.04 11.25 7.75
C SER A 48 19.98 11.91 9.13
N GLU A 49 18.80 11.98 9.75
CA GLU A 49 18.54 12.63 11.04
C GLU A 49 18.52 11.67 12.24
N MET A 50 18.14 10.41 12.02
CA MET A 50 17.96 9.42 13.08
C MET A 50 19.30 8.86 13.55
N GLY A 51 19.40 8.42 14.80
CA GLY A 51 20.62 7.81 15.32
C GLY A 51 20.73 6.31 15.10
N GLY A 52 19.66 5.67 14.64
CA GLY A 52 19.62 4.24 14.41
C GLY A 52 18.46 3.82 13.53
N PHE A 53 18.49 2.56 13.12
CA PHE A 53 17.49 1.93 12.27
C PHE A 53 17.10 0.57 12.86
N ILE A 54 15.81 0.35 13.06
CA ILE A 54 15.25 -0.96 13.39
C ILE A 54 14.35 -1.38 12.25
N SER A 55 14.44 -2.65 11.83
CA SER A 55 13.48 -3.23 10.90
C SER A 55 12.95 -4.57 11.39
N VAL A 56 11.64 -4.75 11.27
CA VAL A 56 10.96 -6.03 11.43
C VAL A 56 10.51 -6.49 10.04
N ILE A 57 11.04 -7.63 9.60
CA ILE A 57 11.02 -8.08 8.21
C ILE A 57 10.27 -9.43 8.13
N PRO A 58 8.93 -9.40 8.04
CA PRO A 58 8.10 -10.60 7.92
C PRO A 58 8.15 -11.17 6.49
N CYS A 59 7.90 -12.47 6.37
CA CYS A 59 7.83 -13.16 5.08
C CYS A 59 6.62 -12.69 4.25
N ARG A 60 6.86 -12.52 2.95
CA ARG A 60 5.90 -12.15 1.89
C ARG A 60 6.12 -13.09 0.70
N PRO A 61 5.59 -14.32 0.78
CA PRO A 61 5.74 -15.27 -0.32
C PRO A 61 5.05 -14.74 -1.57
N THR A 62 5.70 -14.94 -2.71
CA THR A 62 5.16 -14.72 -4.05
C THR A 62 5.32 -15.99 -4.86
N ASP A 63 4.65 -16.09 -6.01
CA ASP A 63 4.81 -17.23 -6.92
C ASP A 63 6.27 -17.46 -7.35
N ALA A 64 7.06 -16.38 -7.41
CA ALA A 64 8.47 -16.42 -7.82
C ALA A 64 9.45 -16.61 -6.65
N ASP A 65 9.01 -16.31 -5.42
CA ASP A 65 9.88 -16.24 -4.25
C ASP A 65 9.08 -16.55 -2.97
N LEU A 66 9.19 -17.79 -2.48
CA LEU A 66 8.51 -18.25 -1.27
C LEU A 66 9.10 -17.68 0.02
N GLY A 67 10.33 -17.13 -0.03
CA GLY A 67 11.00 -16.46 1.07
C GLY A 67 11.03 -14.95 0.92
N GLY A 68 10.26 -14.41 -0.03
CA GLY A 68 10.29 -12.99 -0.37
C GLY A 68 9.89 -12.10 0.79
N TYR A 69 10.21 -10.81 0.69
CA TYR A 69 9.82 -9.79 1.65
C TYR A 69 9.47 -8.49 0.91
N SER A 70 8.95 -7.49 1.63
CA SER A 70 8.51 -6.24 1.00
C SER A 70 9.67 -5.52 0.30
N PRO A 71 9.56 -5.19 -1.01
CA PRO A 71 10.62 -4.45 -1.70
C PRO A 71 10.79 -3.03 -1.15
N TYR A 72 9.77 -2.46 -0.51
CA TYR A 72 9.85 -1.18 0.20
C TYR A 72 10.75 -1.28 1.43
N ILE A 73 10.64 -2.38 2.19
CA ILE A 73 11.54 -2.65 3.33
C ILE A 73 12.96 -2.88 2.82
N GLY A 74 13.14 -3.63 1.73
CA GLY A 74 14.45 -3.77 1.06
C GLY A 74 15.07 -2.41 0.71
N ARG A 75 14.26 -1.48 0.17
CA ARG A 75 14.73 -0.13 -0.12
C ARG A 75 15.13 0.65 1.13
N GLU A 76 14.37 0.55 2.22
CA GLU A 76 14.71 1.18 3.50
C GLU A 76 16.01 0.62 4.09
N LEU A 77 16.24 -0.70 3.98
CA LEU A 77 17.48 -1.36 4.40
C LEU A 77 18.69 -0.83 3.64
N ASP A 78 18.58 -0.67 2.32
CA ASP A 78 19.64 -0.10 1.50
C ASP A 78 19.94 1.36 1.88
N LEU A 79 18.90 2.14 2.16
CA LEU A 79 19.07 3.51 2.62
C LEU A 79 19.75 3.56 4.00
N ALA A 80 19.40 2.67 4.93
CA ALA A 80 20.02 2.57 6.25
C ALA A 80 21.51 2.18 6.14
N ARG A 81 21.84 1.22 5.27
CA ARG A 81 23.23 0.86 4.93
C ARG A 81 24.02 2.05 4.42
N ARG A 82 23.42 2.78 3.47
CA ARG A 82 24.03 3.97 2.86
C ARG A 82 24.24 5.08 3.89
N ALA A 83 23.30 5.25 4.83
CA ALA A 83 23.38 6.22 5.91
C ALA A 83 24.39 5.84 7.01
N ARG A 84 24.86 4.59 7.03
CA ARG A 84 25.81 4.03 8.01
C ARG A 84 25.36 4.22 9.45
N VAL A 85 24.05 4.14 9.69
CA VAL A 85 23.49 4.18 11.04
C VAL A 85 23.60 2.80 11.69
N PRO A 86 23.79 2.73 13.02
CA PRO A 86 23.55 1.50 13.77
C PRO A 86 22.21 0.89 13.38
N ARG A 87 22.19 -0.43 13.20
CA ARG A 87 20.99 -1.15 12.78
C ARG A 87 20.71 -2.36 13.67
N LEU A 88 19.43 -2.70 13.80
CA LEU A 88 18.98 -3.96 14.38
C LEU A 88 17.86 -4.51 13.48
N LEU A 89 18.04 -5.74 13.01
CA LEU A 89 17.16 -6.38 12.04
C LEU A 89 16.54 -7.61 12.66
N PHE A 90 15.22 -7.65 12.73
CA PHE A 90 14.45 -8.86 13.02
C PHE A 90 13.91 -9.41 11.71
N VAL A 91 14.26 -10.64 11.37
CA VAL A 91 13.96 -11.23 10.06
C VAL A 91 13.19 -12.54 10.26
N ASP A 92 12.09 -12.74 9.53
CA ASP A 92 11.40 -14.03 9.52
C ASP A 92 12.37 -15.12 9.08
N GLU A 93 12.39 -16.25 9.80
CA GLU A 93 13.36 -17.30 9.56
C GLU A 93 13.35 -17.83 8.11
N ARG A 94 12.20 -17.80 7.42
CA ARG A 94 12.09 -18.24 6.02
C ARG A 94 12.79 -17.25 5.09
N VAL A 95 12.62 -15.95 5.36
CA VAL A 95 13.27 -14.86 4.62
C VAL A 95 14.78 -14.94 4.82
N LEU A 96 15.22 -15.06 6.07
CA LEU A 96 16.65 -15.13 6.40
C LEU A 96 17.32 -16.35 5.76
N ARG A 97 16.65 -17.51 5.74
CA ARG A 97 17.16 -18.72 5.08
C ARG A 97 17.28 -18.56 3.56
N HIS A 98 16.34 -17.85 2.91
CA HIS A 98 16.33 -17.70 1.46
C HIS A 98 17.29 -16.60 0.97
N HIS A 99 17.40 -15.50 1.70
CA HIS A 99 18.17 -14.30 1.31
C HIS A 99 19.37 -14.04 2.23
N GLN A 100 20.10 -15.09 2.62
CA GLN A 100 21.21 -14.97 3.60
C GLN A 100 22.23 -13.87 3.24
N LEU A 101 22.55 -13.71 1.95
CA LEU A 101 23.51 -12.71 1.48
C LEU A 101 22.98 -11.28 1.53
N GLU A 102 21.66 -11.10 1.63
CA GLU A 102 21.02 -9.80 1.72
C GLU A 102 20.92 -9.31 3.16
N PHE A 103 21.27 -10.12 4.17
CA PHE A 103 21.22 -9.75 5.58
C PHE A 103 22.62 -9.88 6.21
N PRO A 104 22.95 -9.03 7.19
CA PRO A 104 24.18 -9.20 7.95
C PRO A 104 24.09 -10.39 8.91
N GLU A 105 25.24 -10.88 9.36
CA GLU A 105 25.35 -12.02 10.29
C GLU A 105 24.69 -11.75 11.65
N ASP A 106 24.54 -10.48 12.04
CA ASP A 106 23.90 -10.06 13.28
C ASP A 106 22.38 -9.86 13.16
N ALA A 107 21.76 -10.24 12.03
CA ALA A 107 20.31 -10.28 11.89
C ALA A 107 19.70 -11.34 12.83
N VAL A 108 18.66 -10.94 13.55
CA VAL A 108 17.99 -11.79 14.54
C VAL A 108 16.76 -12.44 13.90
N SER A 109 16.72 -13.77 13.88
CA SER A 109 15.59 -14.50 13.30
C SER A 109 14.37 -14.54 14.24
N PHE A 110 13.17 -14.51 13.69
CA PHE A 110 11.93 -14.82 14.42
C PHE A 110 10.99 -15.70 13.58
N LYS A 111 10.00 -16.32 14.23
CA LYS A 111 8.89 -17.02 13.57
C LYS A 111 7.64 -16.15 13.65
N ALA A 112 6.95 -15.91 12.54
CA ALA A 112 5.84 -14.96 12.49
C ALA A 112 4.57 -15.42 13.24
N ASP A 113 4.35 -16.73 13.31
CA ASP A 113 3.28 -17.39 14.07
C ASP A 113 3.57 -17.42 15.57
N GLU A 114 4.84 -17.58 15.95
CA GLU A 114 5.26 -17.66 17.36
C GLU A 114 6.46 -16.74 17.65
N PRO A 115 6.33 -15.40 17.50
CA PRO A 115 7.45 -14.48 17.67
C PRO A 115 8.01 -14.47 19.10
N ALA A 116 7.23 -14.95 20.08
CA ALA A 116 7.65 -15.06 21.47
C ALA A 116 8.62 -16.23 21.74
N GLU A 117 8.77 -17.20 20.84
CA GLU A 117 9.65 -18.38 21.05
C GLU A 117 11.10 -17.96 21.30
N ALA A 118 11.59 -16.94 20.58
CA ALA A 118 12.93 -16.38 20.70
C ALA A 118 12.99 -15.11 21.58
N ALA A 119 12.04 -14.92 22.50
CA ALA A 119 11.88 -13.68 23.26
C ALA A 119 13.15 -13.21 24.00
N GLY A 120 13.94 -14.13 24.56
CA GLY A 120 15.19 -13.79 25.24
C GLY A 120 16.27 -13.26 24.30
N GLN A 121 16.39 -13.85 23.10
CA GLN A 121 17.31 -13.38 22.06
C GLN A 121 16.90 -11.99 21.56
N HIS A 122 15.60 -11.76 21.41
CA HIS A 122 15.08 -10.44 21.03
C HIS A 122 15.44 -9.38 22.08
N ASP A 123 15.24 -9.68 23.37
CA ASP A 123 15.56 -8.76 24.47
C ASP A 123 17.07 -8.44 24.53
N GLU A 124 17.92 -9.44 24.35
CA GLU A 124 19.37 -9.26 24.33
C GLU A 124 19.80 -8.36 23.17
N ALA A 125 19.29 -8.61 21.96
CA ALA A 125 19.62 -7.81 20.79
C ALA A 125 19.15 -6.35 20.92
N ILE A 126 17.98 -6.12 21.51
CA ILE A 126 17.45 -4.77 21.78
C ILE A 126 18.37 -4.02 22.75
N ARG A 127 18.80 -4.66 23.85
CA ARG A 127 19.73 -4.04 24.81
C ARG A 127 21.09 -3.76 24.20
N ALA A 128 21.63 -4.70 23.42
CA ALA A 128 22.90 -4.52 22.72
C ALA A 128 22.83 -3.35 21.73
N PHE A 129 21.72 -3.24 20.98
CA PHE A 129 21.48 -2.13 20.06
C PHE A 129 21.38 -0.79 20.80
N ARG A 130 20.66 -0.74 21.94
CA ARG A 130 20.57 0.46 22.77
C ARG A 130 21.96 0.95 23.22
N LEU A 131 22.83 0.05 23.66
CA LEU A 131 24.20 0.39 24.04
C LEU A 131 25.01 0.93 22.84
N ALA A 132 24.81 0.35 21.65
CA ALA A 132 25.45 0.85 20.42
C ALA A 132 24.97 2.27 20.05
N LEU A 133 23.69 2.60 20.30
CA LEU A 133 23.18 3.96 20.10
C LEU A 133 23.83 4.96 21.05
N GLU A 134 24.04 4.61 22.32
CA GLU A 134 24.64 5.51 23.32
C GLU A 134 26.10 5.86 23.00
N THR A 135 26.80 4.97 22.28
CA THR A 135 28.21 5.13 21.91
C THR A 135 28.42 5.74 20.52
N THR A 136 27.36 5.81 19.69
CA THR A 136 27.45 6.36 18.34
C THR A 136 27.22 7.86 18.34
N VAL A 137 28.26 8.64 18.00
CA VAL A 137 28.15 10.09 17.82
C VAL A 137 27.83 10.40 16.36
N ARG A 138 26.71 11.07 16.12
CA ARG A 138 26.36 11.60 14.79
C ARG A 138 26.36 13.13 14.82
N PRO A 139 26.99 13.80 13.84
CA PRO A 139 26.88 15.25 13.74
C PRO A 139 25.41 15.63 13.54
N GLU A 140 24.93 16.60 14.31
CA GLU A 140 23.60 17.13 14.09
C GLU A 140 23.59 17.88 12.76
N ARG A 141 22.70 17.48 11.86
CA ARG A 141 22.53 18.17 10.59
C ARG A 141 21.59 19.35 10.81
N GLN A 142 22.12 20.56 10.67
CA GLN A 142 21.29 21.74 10.76
C GLN A 142 20.39 21.83 9.52
N LEU A 143 19.08 21.61 9.71
CA LEU A 143 18.10 21.76 8.64
C LEU A 143 17.94 23.25 8.32
N SER A 144 18.45 23.64 7.16
CA SER A 144 18.16 24.94 6.56
C SER A 144 16.94 24.78 5.67
N LYS A 145 16.01 25.75 5.60
CA LYS A 145 14.91 25.72 4.61
C LYS A 145 15.41 25.97 3.18
N GLU A 146 16.61 25.51 2.82
CA GLU A 146 17.23 25.67 1.52
C GLU A 146 16.93 24.45 0.66
N ALA A 147 16.57 24.70 -0.59
CA ALA A 147 16.42 23.67 -1.59
C ALA A 147 17.22 24.02 -2.83
N ILE A 148 17.67 23.00 -3.54
CA ILE A 148 18.39 23.16 -4.81
C ILE A 148 17.62 22.46 -5.92
N VAL A 149 17.52 23.13 -7.07
CA VAL A 149 16.92 22.55 -8.28
C VAL A 149 18.02 22.43 -9.31
N VAL A 150 18.34 21.20 -9.69
CA VAL A 150 19.42 20.87 -10.61
C VAL A 150 18.82 20.32 -11.89
N ALA A 151 19.09 20.98 -13.01
CA ALA A 151 18.58 20.58 -14.31
C ALA A 151 19.59 20.86 -15.43
N ALA A 152 19.54 20.04 -16.48
CA ALA A 152 20.27 20.34 -17.71
C ALA A 152 19.68 21.59 -18.38
N GLY A 153 20.51 22.30 -19.14
CA GLY A 153 20.12 23.54 -19.83
C GLY A 153 19.21 23.37 -21.06
N THR A 154 18.65 22.17 -21.32
CA THR A 154 17.78 21.90 -22.48
C THR A 154 16.38 22.51 -22.27
N GLY A 155 15.65 22.83 -23.35
CA GLY A 155 14.39 23.59 -23.30
C GLY A 155 13.36 23.00 -22.34
N THR A 156 12.92 21.75 -22.57
CA THR A 156 11.91 21.08 -21.75
C THR A 156 12.27 21.00 -20.26
N LEU A 157 13.53 20.66 -19.95
CA LEU A 157 14.00 20.53 -18.56
C LEU A 157 14.18 21.90 -17.89
N ARG A 158 14.61 22.92 -18.65
CA ARG A 158 14.74 24.30 -18.17
C ARG A 158 13.40 24.89 -17.78
N ASP A 159 12.37 24.70 -18.61
CA ASP A 159 11.03 25.23 -18.32
C ASP A 159 10.39 24.48 -17.16
N ALA A 160 10.48 23.15 -17.13
CA ALA A 160 10.05 22.37 -15.98
C ALA A 160 10.76 22.80 -14.68
N ALA A 161 12.08 23.05 -14.72
CA ALA A 161 12.82 23.50 -13.55
C ALA A 161 12.34 24.84 -12.99
N ARG A 162 11.85 25.77 -13.85
CA ARG A 162 11.27 27.04 -13.38
C ARG A 162 9.97 26.81 -12.61
N ASP A 163 9.10 25.95 -13.12
CA ASP A 163 7.83 25.61 -12.46
C ASP A 163 8.08 24.90 -11.12
N VAL A 164 9.07 23.99 -11.07
CA VAL A 164 9.53 23.32 -9.84
C VAL A 164 10.02 24.33 -8.80
N VAL A 165 10.79 25.34 -9.21
CA VAL A 165 11.26 26.41 -8.31
C VAL A 165 10.07 27.15 -7.68
N GLU A 166 9.05 27.48 -8.48
CA GLU A 166 7.83 28.13 -7.97
C GLU A 166 7.09 27.25 -6.97
N ILE A 167 6.92 25.94 -7.24
CA ILE A 167 6.33 24.98 -6.30
C ILE A 167 7.07 25.01 -4.95
N LEU A 168 8.40 24.87 -4.97
CA LEU A 168 9.19 24.85 -3.75
C LEU A 168 9.10 26.18 -2.97
N ARG A 169 9.04 27.32 -3.67
CA ARG A 169 8.83 28.64 -3.03
C ARG A 169 7.47 28.72 -2.34
N ARG A 170 6.40 28.19 -2.94
CA ARG A 170 5.07 28.09 -2.28
C ARG A 170 5.14 27.24 -1.00
N HIS A 171 6.03 26.25 -0.97
CA HIS A 171 6.34 25.46 0.23
C HIS A 171 7.33 26.11 1.20
N ASN A 172 7.68 27.39 0.99
CA ASN A 172 8.58 28.20 1.81
C ASN A 172 10.05 27.76 1.80
N PHE A 173 10.51 27.10 0.74
CA PHE A 173 11.93 26.87 0.53
C PHE A 173 12.63 28.10 -0.06
N ARG A 174 13.86 28.36 0.40
CA ARG A 174 14.83 29.24 -0.27
C ARG A 174 15.51 28.44 -1.38
N VAL A 175 15.11 28.69 -2.62
CA VAL A 175 15.51 27.83 -3.74
C VAL A 175 16.70 28.40 -4.50
N THR A 176 17.75 27.59 -4.68
CA THR A 176 18.89 27.87 -5.55
C THR A 176 18.76 27.10 -6.86
N PRO A 177 18.43 27.76 -7.99
CA PRO A 177 18.33 27.08 -9.28
C PRO A 177 19.70 26.94 -9.96
N LEU A 178 20.14 25.71 -10.19
CA LEU A 178 21.30 25.35 -10.99
C LEU A 178 20.84 24.72 -12.31
N ILE A 179 20.57 25.57 -13.31
CA ILE A 179 20.04 25.15 -14.61
C ILE A 179 21.09 25.42 -15.69
N GLY A 180 21.76 24.38 -16.18
CA GLY A 180 22.80 24.48 -17.22
C GLY A 180 24.05 25.29 -16.83
N LYS A 181 24.27 25.53 -15.53
CA LYS A 181 25.33 26.43 -15.02
C LYS A 181 26.64 25.73 -14.61
N PHE A 182 26.68 24.40 -14.59
CA PHE A 182 27.81 23.61 -14.08
C PHE A 182 28.38 22.63 -15.12
N ASN A 183 27.97 22.78 -16.39
CA ASN A 183 28.59 22.08 -17.50
C ASN A 183 30.10 22.40 -17.47
N ASP A 184 30.94 21.37 -17.57
CA ASP A 184 32.41 21.41 -17.73
C ASP A 184 33.26 21.27 -16.45
N ARG A 185 32.67 21.26 -15.25
CA ARG A 185 33.44 21.04 -13.99
C ARG A 185 33.17 19.69 -13.31
N GLY A 186 32.09 19.00 -13.66
CA GLY A 186 31.79 17.65 -13.17
C GLY A 186 31.88 17.55 -11.64
N LEU A 187 32.73 16.63 -11.15
CA LEU A 187 32.96 16.38 -9.73
C LEU A 187 33.86 17.42 -9.04
N ASP A 188 34.54 18.27 -9.79
CA ASP A 188 35.49 19.27 -9.25
C ASP A 188 34.80 20.58 -8.83
N ASP A 189 33.48 20.70 -9.03
CA ASP A 189 32.71 21.86 -8.58
C ASP A 189 32.39 21.79 -7.08
N ILE A 190 33.34 22.25 -6.26
CA ILE A 190 33.19 22.34 -4.79
C ILE A 190 31.94 23.14 -4.39
N ARG A 191 31.57 24.17 -5.16
CA ARG A 191 30.41 25.01 -4.82
C ARG A 191 29.10 24.24 -4.99
N LEU A 192 29.02 23.39 -6.02
CA LEU A 192 27.89 22.47 -6.20
C LEU A 192 27.79 21.51 -5.02
N LEU A 193 28.92 20.91 -4.61
CA LEU A 193 28.96 19.99 -3.47
C LEU A 193 28.51 20.68 -2.16
N GLU A 194 29.04 21.86 -1.86
CA GLU A 194 28.65 22.65 -0.69
C GLU A 194 27.16 23.02 -0.73
N ALA A 195 26.63 23.39 -1.90
CA ALA A 195 25.21 23.71 -2.05
C ALA A 195 24.31 22.49 -1.82
N ILE A 196 24.69 21.32 -2.35
CA ILE A 196 23.97 20.06 -2.13
C ILE A 196 23.98 19.68 -0.65
N TRP A 197 25.13 19.78 0.04
CA TRP A 197 25.24 19.44 1.45
C TRP A 197 24.41 20.35 2.37
N ARG A 198 24.38 21.66 2.07
CA ARG A 198 23.61 22.65 2.85
C ARG A 198 22.10 22.55 2.61
N SER A 199 21.69 22.03 1.46
CA SER A 199 20.27 21.90 1.10
C SER A 199 19.57 20.86 1.98
N GLU A 200 18.39 21.22 2.49
CA GLU A 200 17.47 20.28 3.10
C GLU A 200 16.89 19.33 2.04
N LEU A 201 16.59 19.84 0.85
CA LEU A 201 15.98 19.07 -0.22
C LEU A 201 16.61 19.38 -1.59
N CYS A 202 16.98 18.35 -2.34
CA CYS A 202 17.45 18.47 -3.71
C CYS A 202 16.40 17.96 -4.69
N ILE A 203 16.12 18.71 -5.75
CA ILE A 203 15.29 18.25 -6.88
C ILE A 203 16.17 18.12 -8.12
N PHE A 204 16.17 16.93 -8.71
CA PHE A 204 16.94 16.63 -9.92
C PHE A 204 15.99 16.39 -11.10
N LEU A 205 16.10 17.23 -12.14
CA LEU A 205 15.40 17.03 -13.41
C LEU A 205 16.34 16.33 -14.39
N LEU A 206 16.08 15.05 -14.60
CA LEU A 206 16.91 14.14 -15.39
C LEU A 206 16.37 14.03 -16.82
N GLY A 207 17.29 14.05 -17.80
CA GLY A 207 16.99 13.66 -19.17
C GLY A 207 17.22 12.17 -19.41
N GLU A 208 17.04 11.71 -20.65
CA GLU A 208 17.27 10.30 -21.03
C GLU A 208 18.74 9.90 -21.02
N ARG A 209 19.65 10.87 -21.25
CA ARG A 209 21.09 10.64 -21.35
C ARG A 209 21.80 11.05 -20.07
N LEU A 210 22.85 10.30 -19.73
CA LEU A 210 23.77 10.65 -18.65
C LEU A 210 24.30 12.08 -18.84
N SER A 211 24.35 12.83 -17.74
CA SER A 211 24.71 14.25 -17.72
C SER A 211 25.30 14.62 -16.37
N ASP A 212 25.82 15.85 -16.24
CA ASP A 212 26.30 16.34 -14.94
C ASP A 212 25.20 16.37 -13.88
N THR A 213 23.93 16.48 -14.25
CA THR A 213 22.80 16.35 -13.32
C THR A 213 22.75 14.96 -12.68
N HIS A 214 23.09 13.91 -13.43
CA HIS A 214 23.17 12.54 -12.91
C HIS A 214 24.37 12.38 -11.97
N LEU A 215 25.50 13.03 -12.27
CA LEU A 215 26.66 13.05 -11.37
C LEU A 215 26.33 13.77 -10.05
N ALA A 216 25.65 14.91 -10.13
CA ALA A 216 25.17 15.64 -8.94
C ALA A 216 24.19 14.79 -8.11
N LEU A 217 23.30 14.05 -8.76
CA LEU A 217 22.42 13.08 -8.08
C LEU A 217 23.23 11.97 -7.42
N ALA A 218 24.26 11.43 -8.08
CA ALA A 218 25.11 10.39 -7.50
C ALA A 218 25.84 10.89 -6.23
N LEU A 219 26.30 12.15 -6.22
CA LEU A 219 26.87 12.80 -5.04
C LEU A 219 25.84 12.92 -3.91
N ALA A 220 24.65 13.46 -4.20
CA ALA A 220 23.56 13.53 -3.23
C ALA A 220 23.21 12.14 -2.67
N HIS A 221 23.16 11.13 -3.54
CA HIS A 221 22.90 9.74 -3.19
C HIS A 221 23.96 9.19 -2.23
N ALA A 222 25.24 9.36 -2.55
CA ALA A 222 26.36 8.88 -1.74
C ALA A 222 26.36 9.45 -0.31
N HIS A 223 25.84 10.67 -0.15
CA HIS A 223 25.75 11.37 1.13
C HIS A 223 24.38 11.27 1.82
N CYS A 224 23.46 10.42 1.33
CA CYS A 224 22.09 10.34 1.83
C CYS A 224 21.37 11.71 1.90
N ILE A 225 21.63 12.59 0.94
CA ILE A 225 20.96 13.88 0.86
C ILE A 225 19.54 13.65 0.32
N PRO A 226 18.50 14.20 0.99
CA PRO A 226 17.12 14.05 0.52
C PRO A 226 16.93 14.54 -0.90
N SER A 227 16.41 13.66 -1.76
CA SER A 227 16.34 13.90 -3.20
C SER A 227 15.02 13.47 -3.83
N ILE A 228 14.38 14.38 -4.58
CA ILE A 228 13.30 14.04 -5.51
C ILE A 228 13.86 14.00 -6.92
N ARG A 229 13.52 12.93 -7.66
CA ARG A 229 14.15 12.58 -8.94
C ARG A 229 13.07 12.55 -10.01
N LEU A 230 13.10 13.53 -10.91
CA LEU A 230 12.11 13.73 -11.96
C LEU A 230 12.74 13.39 -13.30
N GLN A 231 12.47 12.20 -13.85
CA GLN A 231 13.07 11.75 -15.10
C GLN A 231 12.12 11.93 -16.27
N HIS A 232 12.49 12.79 -17.21
CA HIS A 232 11.74 12.96 -18.44
C HIS A 232 11.86 11.69 -19.29
N SER A 233 10.72 11.10 -19.64
CA SER A 233 10.61 9.90 -20.47
C SER A 233 9.38 10.04 -21.39
N PRO A 234 9.57 10.19 -22.71
CA PRO A 234 8.48 10.30 -23.68
C PRO A 234 7.57 9.06 -23.74
N THR A 235 8.06 7.92 -23.25
CA THR A 235 7.36 6.64 -23.23
C THR A 235 6.83 6.29 -21.84
N ALA A 236 6.83 7.23 -20.88
CA ALA A 236 6.27 6.98 -19.56
C ALA A 236 4.76 6.75 -19.65
N ASP A 237 4.32 5.60 -19.14
CA ASP A 237 2.89 5.25 -19.08
C ASP A 237 2.19 5.94 -17.90
N GLN A 238 2.91 6.21 -16.82
CA GLN A 238 2.38 6.81 -15.59
C GLN A 238 3.39 7.78 -14.96
N CYS A 239 2.88 8.87 -14.39
CA CYS A 239 3.66 9.82 -13.60
C CYS A 239 3.57 9.49 -12.10
N ALA A 240 4.25 8.43 -11.68
CA ALA A 240 4.27 7.95 -10.30
C ALA A 240 5.70 7.55 -9.88
N PRO A 241 6.02 7.59 -8.56
CA PRO A 241 7.32 7.17 -8.07
C PRO A 241 7.52 5.66 -8.19
N THR A 242 8.64 5.25 -8.77
CA THR A 242 9.15 3.87 -8.66
C THR A 242 9.58 3.57 -7.22
N ILE A 243 9.83 2.29 -6.90
CA ILE A 243 10.41 1.89 -5.59
C ILE A 243 11.72 2.65 -5.31
N SER A 244 12.51 2.94 -6.35
CA SER A 244 13.75 3.72 -6.21
C SER A 244 13.55 5.20 -5.84
N GLY A 245 12.31 5.71 -5.98
CA GLY A 245 11.93 7.11 -5.81
C GLY A 245 11.98 7.95 -7.07
N THR A 246 12.32 7.35 -8.22
CA THR A 246 12.34 8.05 -9.51
C THR A 246 10.92 8.18 -10.05
N ILE A 247 10.54 9.39 -10.41
CA ILE A 247 9.24 9.73 -11.01
C ILE A 247 9.48 9.97 -12.49
N HIS A 248 9.01 9.05 -13.31
CA HIS A 248 9.06 9.20 -14.77
C HIS A 248 7.92 10.10 -15.22
N TRP A 249 8.19 11.02 -16.14
CA TRP A 249 7.16 11.92 -16.63
C TRP A 249 7.29 12.19 -18.12
N ARG A 250 6.13 12.25 -18.77
CA ARG A 250 5.97 12.66 -20.18
C ARG A 250 5.29 14.02 -20.25
N ASP A 251 4.19 14.17 -19.51
CA ASP A 251 3.46 15.42 -19.39
C ASP A 251 3.99 16.25 -18.21
N ARG A 252 4.18 17.54 -18.45
CA ARG A 252 4.69 18.47 -17.43
C ARG A 252 3.63 18.76 -16.35
N GLY A 253 2.36 18.84 -16.71
CA GLY A 253 1.27 19.09 -15.76
C GLY A 253 1.14 17.97 -14.74
N GLU A 254 1.12 16.72 -15.21
CA GLU A 254 1.12 15.53 -14.35
C GLU A 254 2.33 15.49 -13.42
N MET A 255 3.52 15.81 -13.95
CA MET A 255 4.75 15.90 -13.15
C MET A 255 4.65 16.90 -12.01
N LEU A 256 4.11 18.10 -12.27
CA LEU A 256 3.97 19.14 -11.25
C LEU A 256 2.96 18.74 -10.17
N VAL A 257 1.87 18.06 -10.55
CA VAL A 257 0.89 17.51 -9.58
C VAL A 257 1.56 16.46 -8.69
N GLU A 258 2.32 15.53 -9.26
CA GLU A 258 3.00 14.51 -8.47
C GLU A 258 4.11 15.12 -7.59
N LEU A 259 4.89 16.09 -8.09
CA LEU A 259 5.87 16.80 -7.27
C LEU A 259 5.23 17.48 -6.06
N GLU A 260 4.09 18.15 -6.23
CA GLU A 260 3.37 18.80 -5.14
C GLU A 260 2.96 17.78 -4.05
N ARG A 261 2.52 16.58 -4.46
CA ARG A 261 2.23 15.46 -3.54
C ARG A 261 3.49 15.03 -2.79
N GLN A 262 4.60 14.85 -3.49
CA GLN A 262 5.89 14.43 -2.91
C GLN A 262 6.46 15.45 -1.93
N VAL A 263 6.46 16.74 -2.27
CA VAL A 263 6.90 17.82 -1.37
C VAL A 263 5.99 17.92 -0.15
N SER A 264 4.68 17.74 -0.33
CA SER A 264 3.74 17.72 0.80
C SER A 264 4.02 16.53 1.73
N SER A 265 4.18 15.32 1.20
CA SER A 265 4.52 14.12 1.98
C SER A 265 5.89 14.26 2.68
N TYR A 266 6.89 14.83 1.99
CA TYR A 266 8.19 15.15 2.56
C TYR A 266 8.08 16.02 3.81
N ARG A 267 7.13 16.96 3.85
CA ARG A 267 6.96 17.87 4.99
C ARG A 267 6.18 17.26 6.15
N GLU A 268 5.47 16.16 5.94
CA GLU A 268 4.80 15.45 7.01
C GLU A 268 5.83 14.87 8.01
N GLY A 269 5.44 14.75 9.27
CA GLY A 269 6.26 14.18 10.34
C GLY A 269 6.10 12.67 10.46
N LEU A 270 7.01 12.03 11.19
CA LEU A 270 6.87 10.63 11.62
C LEU A 270 5.91 10.52 12.80
N VAL A 271 5.28 9.36 12.92
CA VAL A 271 4.53 8.97 14.11
C VAL A 271 5.46 8.33 15.14
N ARG A 272 4.98 8.18 16.37
CA ARG A 272 5.77 7.79 17.55
C ARG A 272 5.20 6.51 18.16
N PRO A 273 5.52 5.31 17.61
CA PRO A 273 4.85 4.06 17.95
C PRO A 273 4.81 3.74 19.44
N VAL A 274 5.94 3.93 20.13
CA VAL A 274 6.08 3.63 21.56
C VAL A 274 5.22 4.56 22.42
N GLU A 275 5.14 5.84 22.08
CA GLU A 275 4.27 6.81 22.78
C GLU A 275 2.78 6.47 22.57
N ILE A 276 2.40 6.02 21.36
CA ILE A 276 1.04 5.54 21.08
C ILE A 276 0.75 4.27 21.90
N ALA A 277 1.71 3.34 21.95
CA ALA A 277 1.57 2.07 22.67
C ALA A 277 1.43 2.28 24.19
N GLN A 278 2.09 3.27 24.76
CA GLN A 278 1.92 3.64 26.18
C GLN A 278 0.49 4.11 26.51
N GLY A 279 -0.24 4.66 25.52
CA GLY A 279 -1.62 5.12 25.70
C GLY A 279 -2.70 4.10 25.34
N LEU A 280 -2.48 3.33 24.27
CA LEU A 280 -3.50 2.44 23.67
C LEU A 280 -3.12 0.95 23.72
N GLY A 281 -1.89 0.61 24.06
CA GLY A 281 -1.33 -0.74 23.90
C GLY A 281 -0.63 -0.95 22.55
N ALA A 282 0.30 -1.91 22.51
CA ALA A 282 1.18 -2.12 21.35
C ALA A 282 0.45 -2.57 20.08
N THR A 283 -0.57 -3.45 20.21
CA THR A 283 -1.38 -3.92 19.09
C THR A 283 -2.18 -2.78 18.45
N ASP A 284 -2.77 -1.90 19.26
CA ASP A 284 -3.51 -0.75 18.75
C ASP A 284 -2.58 0.31 18.15
N ALA A 285 -1.37 0.46 18.69
CA ALA A 285 -0.34 1.28 18.05
C ALA A 285 0.06 0.74 16.67
N ALA A 286 0.33 -0.57 16.56
CA ALA A 286 0.62 -1.23 15.29
C ALA A 286 -0.51 -1.01 14.27
N ARG A 287 -1.77 -1.18 14.71
CA ARG A 287 -2.96 -0.97 13.87
C ARG A 287 -3.10 0.49 13.44
N ALA A 288 -2.88 1.44 14.33
CA ALA A 288 -2.98 2.88 14.04
C ALA A 288 -1.94 3.34 13.00
N ILE A 289 -0.72 2.82 13.08
CA ILE A 289 0.37 3.14 12.13
C ILE A 289 0.14 2.42 10.79
N GLY A 290 -0.35 1.18 10.84
CA GLY A 290 -0.68 0.36 9.68
C GLY A 290 -1.95 0.77 8.94
N THR A 291 -2.80 1.57 9.56
CA THR A 291 -4.00 2.12 8.92
C THR A 291 -3.63 3.31 8.04
N MET A 292 -3.97 3.22 6.77
CA MET A 292 -3.68 4.23 5.77
C MET A 292 -4.38 5.55 6.07
N ARG A 293 -3.63 6.66 6.06
CA ARG A 293 -4.21 7.99 6.07
C ARG A 293 -4.55 8.42 4.65
N TRP A 294 -5.84 8.49 4.38
CA TRP A 294 -6.35 8.84 3.07
C TRP A 294 -6.46 10.36 2.90
N ARG A 295 -6.05 10.83 1.73
CA ARG A 295 -6.53 12.11 1.20
C ARG A 295 -7.76 11.80 0.34
N HIS A 296 -8.93 12.18 0.83
CA HIS A 296 -10.20 11.92 0.15
C HIS A 296 -10.19 12.52 -1.26
N ARG A 297 -10.67 11.75 -2.24
CA ARG A 297 -11.00 12.26 -3.57
C ARG A 297 -12.50 12.08 -3.79
N PRO A 298 -13.20 13.02 -4.44
CA PRO A 298 -14.64 12.91 -4.67
C PRO A 298 -15.05 11.59 -5.32
N GLU A 299 -14.26 11.09 -6.27
CA GLU A 299 -14.51 9.83 -6.97
C GLU A 299 -14.37 8.57 -6.10
N ASN A 300 -13.79 8.69 -4.90
CA ASN A 300 -13.64 7.60 -3.95
C ASN A 300 -14.74 7.61 -2.87
N LEU A 301 -15.59 8.63 -2.82
CA LEU A 301 -16.61 8.73 -1.78
C LEU A 301 -17.86 7.95 -2.16
N TRP A 302 -18.43 7.26 -1.18
CA TRP A 302 -19.73 6.62 -1.28
C TRP A 302 -20.59 7.04 -0.10
N ASP A 303 -21.79 7.55 -0.40
CA ASP A 303 -22.82 7.77 0.61
C ASP A 303 -23.45 6.41 0.95
N VAL A 304 -23.32 6.03 2.21
CA VAL A 304 -23.71 4.73 2.73
C VAL A 304 -25.22 4.49 2.63
N ASP A 305 -26.02 5.55 2.51
CA ASP A 305 -27.47 5.47 2.32
C ASP A 305 -27.89 5.37 0.84
N ASP A 306 -26.98 5.63 -0.11
CA ASP A 306 -27.22 5.51 -1.56
C ASP A 306 -26.58 4.24 -2.15
N GLY A 307 -27.29 3.12 -2.07
CA GLY A 307 -26.85 1.85 -2.67
C GLY A 307 -26.64 1.93 -4.20
N GLY A 308 -27.32 2.84 -4.90
CA GLY A 308 -27.17 3.01 -6.35
C GLY A 308 -25.83 3.63 -6.73
N ALA A 309 -25.29 4.53 -5.89
CA ALA A 309 -24.00 5.17 -6.09
C ALA A 309 -22.82 4.18 -6.13
N ILE A 310 -22.97 2.97 -5.61
CA ILE A 310 -21.96 1.89 -5.69
C ILE A 310 -21.57 1.58 -7.14
N LEU A 311 -22.50 1.75 -8.09
CA LEU A 311 -22.21 1.50 -9.51
C LEU A 311 -21.01 2.33 -10.01
N SER A 312 -20.77 3.52 -9.46
CA SER A 312 -19.62 4.36 -9.82
C SER A 312 -18.26 3.76 -9.45
N HIS A 313 -18.24 2.82 -8.50
CA HIS A 313 -17.08 2.08 -8.03
C HIS A 313 -16.88 0.74 -8.73
N VAL A 314 -17.84 0.32 -9.57
CA VAL A 314 -17.73 -0.89 -10.40
C VAL A 314 -17.19 -0.52 -11.79
N ARG A 315 -15.92 -0.87 -12.02
CA ARG A 315 -15.09 -0.36 -13.12
C ARG A 315 -14.51 -1.51 -13.96
N PRO A 316 -15.34 -2.19 -14.78
CA PRO A 316 -14.92 -3.37 -15.54
C PRO A 316 -13.82 -3.07 -16.57
N ASP A 317 -13.73 -1.83 -17.08
CA ASP A 317 -12.85 -1.47 -18.19
C ASP A 317 -11.39 -1.17 -17.80
N LEU A 318 -11.04 -1.25 -16.51
CA LEU A 318 -9.68 -0.97 -16.06
C LEU A 318 -8.70 -2.09 -16.48
N ALA A 319 -7.47 -1.72 -16.84
CA ALA A 319 -6.44 -2.65 -17.32
C ALA A 319 -6.20 -3.83 -16.36
N PHE A 320 -6.05 -3.56 -15.06
CA PHE A 320 -5.92 -4.59 -14.03
C PHE A 320 -7.07 -5.61 -14.07
N ILE A 321 -8.32 -5.14 -14.20
CA ILE A 321 -9.52 -5.98 -14.26
C ILE A 321 -9.49 -6.85 -15.51
N GLN A 322 -9.20 -6.25 -16.67
CA GLN A 322 -9.13 -6.96 -17.94
C GLN A 322 -8.03 -8.03 -17.92
N ASP A 323 -6.88 -7.74 -17.32
CA ASP A 323 -5.78 -8.70 -17.20
C ASP A 323 -6.14 -9.91 -16.33
N GLU A 324 -6.81 -9.69 -15.19
CA GLU A 324 -7.29 -10.78 -14.34
C GLU A 324 -8.41 -11.59 -15.01
N VAL A 325 -9.36 -10.94 -15.70
CA VAL A 325 -10.40 -11.66 -16.45
C VAL A 325 -9.78 -12.46 -17.60
N ASN A 326 -8.78 -11.92 -18.28
CA ASN A 326 -8.05 -12.65 -19.32
C ASN A 326 -7.28 -13.85 -18.75
N ARG A 327 -6.75 -13.75 -17.52
CA ARG A 327 -6.18 -14.90 -16.79
C ARG A 327 -7.25 -15.95 -16.48
N ALA A 328 -8.39 -15.55 -15.92
CA ALA A 328 -9.50 -16.46 -15.64
C ALA A 328 -10.01 -17.14 -16.92
N ARG A 329 -10.10 -16.40 -18.03
CA ARG A 329 -10.46 -16.92 -19.36
C ARG A 329 -9.48 -18.00 -19.83
N ARG A 330 -8.17 -17.78 -19.67
CA ARG A 330 -7.14 -18.78 -20.02
C ARG A 330 -7.24 -20.04 -19.15
N ALA A 331 -7.53 -19.89 -17.86
CA ALA A 331 -7.69 -21.02 -16.94
C ALA A 331 -8.96 -21.84 -17.24
N TYR A 332 -10.06 -21.18 -17.63
CA TYR A 332 -11.33 -21.82 -17.94
C TYR A 332 -11.35 -22.48 -19.33
N GLY A 333 -10.78 -21.82 -20.34
CA GLY A 333 -10.70 -22.32 -21.71
C GLY A 333 -11.69 -21.69 -22.70
N ALA A 334 -11.80 -22.31 -23.89
CA ALA A 334 -12.42 -21.72 -25.09
C ALA A 334 -13.92 -21.35 -24.94
N SER A 335 -14.64 -21.96 -24.00
CA SER A 335 -16.07 -21.72 -23.79
C SER A 335 -16.39 -20.52 -22.89
N PHE A 336 -15.40 -19.86 -22.29
CA PHE A 336 -15.59 -18.80 -21.28
C PHE A 336 -16.62 -17.72 -21.68
N ALA A 337 -16.54 -17.20 -22.91
CA ALA A 337 -17.43 -16.11 -23.36
C ALA A 337 -18.91 -16.54 -23.44
N ASN A 338 -19.16 -17.80 -23.77
CA ASN A 338 -20.49 -18.38 -23.94
C ASN A 338 -20.92 -19.24 -22.74
N ALA A 339 -20.08 -19.31 -21.71
CA ALA A 339 -20.34 -20.09 -20.52
C ALA A 339 -21.53 -19.44 -19.77
N ARG A 340 -22.62 -20.20 -19.69
CA ARG A 340 -23.88 -19.80 -19.05
C ARG A 340 -24.35 -20.92 -18.14
N GLY A 341 -25.17 -20.56 -17.15
CA GLY A 341 -25.70 -21.49 -16.16
C GLY A 341 -24.87 -21.57 -14.89
N ARG A 342 -25.42 -22.28 -13.90
CA ARG A 342 -24.94 -22.28 -12.51
C ARG A 342 -23.51 -22.79 -12.35
N GLU A 343 -23.19 -23.90 -13.02
CA GLU A 343 -21.85 -24.51 -12.93
C GLU A 343 -20.78 -23.61 -13.57
N ALA A 344 -21.08 -23.06 -14.75
CA ALA A 344 -20.21 -22.10 -15.43
C ALA A 344 -19.97 -20.86 -14.55
N MET A 345 -21.03 -20.27 -14.00
CA MET A 345 -20.95 -19.12 -13.10
C MET A 345 -20.06 -19.43 -11.89
N MET A 346 -20.24 -20.60 -11.26
CA MET A 346 -19.43 -21.04 -10.12
C MET A 346 -17.94 -21.14 -10.49
N GLN A 347 -17.62 -21.79 -11.59
CA GLN A 347 -16.24 -22.00 -12.04
C GLN A 347 -15.57 -20.67 -12.42
N ILE A 348 -16.29 -19.76 -13.09
CA ILE A 348 -15.79 -18.42 -13.43
C ILE A 348 -15.50 -17.63 -12.15
N CYS A 349 -16.44 -17.57 -11.20
CA CYS A 349 -16.23 -16.89 -9.92
C CYS A 349 -15.04 -17.49 -9.16
N ARG A 350 -14.86 -18.83 -9.19
CA ARG A 350 -13.69 -19.49 -8.60
C ARG A 350 -12.37 -19.03 -9.23
N HIS A 351 -12.27 -19.01 -10.55
CA HIS A 351 -11.05 -18.57 -11.23
C HIS A 351 -10.73 -17.10 -10.98
N ILE A 352 -11.76 -16.24 -10.91
CA ILE A 352 -11.60 -14.83 -10.55
C ILE A 352 -11.11 -14.71 -9.10
N TYR A 353 -11.72 -15.46 -8.17
CA TYR A 353 -11.35 -15.49 -6.76
C TYR A 353 -9.90 -15.95 -6.56
N ASP A 354 -9.52 -17.08 -7.14
CA ASP A 354 -8.14 -17.60 -7.09
C ASP A 354 -7.15 -16.63 -7.76
N GLY A 355 -7.59 -15.94 -8.82
CA GLY A 355 -6.83 -14.89 -9.51
C GLY A 355 -6.56 -13.66 -8.65
N ILE A 356 -7.46 -13.27 -7.76
CA ILE A 356 -7.22 -12.20 -6.79
C ILE A 356 -6.41 -12.70 -5.59
N ARG A 357 -6.71 -13.91 -5.10
CA ARG A 357 -6.02 -14.54 -3.95
C ARG A 357 -4.50 -14.59 -4.12
N ARG A 358 -4.02 -14.88 -5.35
CA ARG A 358 -2.56 -14.95 -5.65
C ARG A 358 -1.82 -13.62 -5.45
N HIS A 359 -2.50 -12.48 -5.48
CA HIS A 359 -1.87 -11.18 -5.29
C HIS A 359 -1.51 -10.89 -3.84
N ARG A 360 -2.07 -11.68 -2.90
CA ARG A 360 -1.86 -11.57 -1.45
C ARG A 360 -1.97 -10.12 -0.97
N PHE A 361 -3.06 -9.46 -1.36
CA PHE A 361 -3.40 -8.15 -0.79
C PHE A 361 -3.68 -8.32 0.71
N GLY A 362 -3.43 -7.28 1.50
CA GLY A 362 -3.78 -7.28 2.92
C GLY A 362 -5.17 -6.72 3.18
N PHE A 363 -5.91 -7.33 4.09
CA PHE A 363 -7.11 -6.73 4.64
C PHE A 363 -6.75 -5.49 5.47
N GLU A 364 -7.50 -4.42 5.29
CA GLU A 364 -7.35 -3.19 6.05
C GLU A 364 -8.72 -2.68 6.46
N LEU A 365 -8.82 -2.16 7.69
CA LEU A 365 -10.05 -1.54 8.15
C LEU A 365 -10.38 -0.31 7.32
N GLU A 366 -11.67 0.00 7.30
CA GLU A 366 -12.20 1.15 6.57
C GLU A 366 -11.54 2.44 7.06
N PRO A 367 -11.05 3.29 6.15
CA PRO A 367 -10.60 4.60 6.55
C PRO A 367 -11.81 5.43 6.99
N LYS A 368 -11.62 6.24 8.04
CA LYS A 368 -12.67 7.18 8.47
C LYS A 368 -12.98 8.14 7.33
N GLY A 369 -14.24 8.19 6.90
CA GLY A 369 -14.73 9.17 5.95
C GLY A 369 -14.74 10.59 6.53
N PRO A 370 -15.00 11.60 5.68
CA PRO A 370 -15.13 12.99 6.14
C PRO A 370 -16.36 13.19 7.03
N GLU A 371 -17.40 12.36 6.83
CA GLU A 371 -18.67 12.38 7.54
C GLU A 371 -19.07 10.95 7.94
N PRO A 372 -19.88 10.76 8.99
CA PRO A 372 -20.30 9.43 9.44
C PRO A 372 -21.06 8.60 8.40
N SER A 373 -21.76 9.24 7.47
CA SER A 373 -22.53 8.58 6.39
C SER A 373 -21.71 8.35 5.12
N VAL A 374 -20.43 8.69 5.11
CA VAL A 374 -19.58 8.59 3.92
C VAL A 374 -18.46 7.59 4.16
N GLN A 375 -18.32 6.62 3.27
CA GLN A 375 -17.21 5.67 3.26
C GLN A 375 -16.31 5.92 2.04
N ILE A 376 -15.01 5.71 2.21
CA ILE A 376 -14.07 5.74 1.08
C ILE A 376 -13.98 4.35 0.47
N VAL A 377 -14.17 4.26 -0.85
CA VAL A 377 -14.00 3.04 -1.65
C VAL A 377 -12.75 3.19 -2.52
N ARG A 378 -11.79 2.27 -2.37
CA ARG A 378 -10.57 2.21 -3.16
C ARG A 378 -10.91 1.68 -4.56
N SER A 379 -10.38 2.34 -5.58
CA SER A 379 -10.42 1.83 -6.96
C SER A 379 -9.52 0.60 -7.14
N PRO A 380 -9.75 -0.24 -8.17
CA PRO A 380 -8.89 -1.39 -8.45
C PRO A 380 -7.39 -1.03 -8.58
N LEU A 381 -7.06 0.11 -9.18
CA LEU A 381 -5.67 0.59 -9.28
C LEU A 381 -5.09 0.94 -7.91
N GLN A 382 -5.89 1.54 -7.01
CA GLN A 382 -5.44 1.84 -5.64
C GLN A 382 -5.26 0.55 -4.82
N ILE A 383 -6.12 -0.45 -5.01
CA ILE A 383 -5.95 -1.77 -4.36
C ILE A 383 -4.66 -2.43 -4.85
N GLU A 384 -4.40 -2.43 -6.16
CA GLU A 384 -3.17 -2.98 -6.74
C GLU A 384 -1.92 -2.23 -6.26
N THR A 385 -1.98 -0.90 -6.20
CA THR A 385 -0.85 -0.04 -5.82
C THR A 385 -0.55 -0.16 -4.33
N HIS A 386 -1.55 -0.01 -3.47
CA HIS A 386 -1.37 -0.05 -2.01
C HIS A 386 -1.34 -1.46 -1.46
N ARG A 387 -1.76 -2.44 -2.28
CA ARG A 387 -1.83 -3.85 -1.95
C ARG A 387 -2.64 -4.13 -0.69
N THR A 388 -3.65 -3.31 -0.41
CA THR A 388 -4.62 -3.48 0.68
C THR A 388 -6.03 -3.08 0.28
N ALA A 389 -7.03 -3.68 0.92
CA ALA A 389 -8.45 -3.43 0.66
C ALA A 389 -9.32 -3.79 1.88
N ASN A 390 -10.51 -3.18 1.99
CA ASN A 390 -11.56 -3.55 2.94
C ASN A 390 -12.66 -4.41 2.27
N CYS A 391 -13.72 -4.75 3.00
CA CYS A 391 -14.81 -5.58 2.49
C CYS A 391 -15.55 -4.95 1.29
N LEU A 392 -15.84 -3.65 1.34
CA LEU A 392 -16.54 -2.94 0.27
C LEU A 392 -15.67 -2.74 -0.98
N ASP A 393 -14.39 -2.41 -0.79
CA ASP A 393 -13.40 -2.33 -1.86
C ASP A 393 -13.37 -3.64 -2.66
N LEU A 394 -13.29 -4.76 -1.95
CA LEU A 394 -13.23 -6.09 -2.55
C LEU A 394 -14.56 -6.47 -3.20
N ALA A 395 -15.70 -6.13 -2.59
CA ALA A 395 -16.99 -6.36 -3.23
C ALA A 395 -17.12 -5.60 -4.57
N CYS A 396 -16.68 -4.34 -4.63
CA CYS A 396 -16.65 -3.55 -5.87
C CYS A 396 -15.64 -4.09 -6.89
N LEU A 397 -14.46 -4.53 -6.42
CA LEU A 397 -13.43 -5.15 -7.25
C LEU A 397 -13.96 -6.44 -7.90
N PHE A 398 -14.53 -7.35 -7.11
CA PHE A 398 -15.09 -8.60 -7.59
C PHE A 398 -16.30 -8.38 -8.49
N ALA A 399 -17.17 -7.42 -8.18
CA ALA A 399 -18.27 -7.06 -9.08
C ALA A 399 -17.75 -6.58 -10.44
N SER A 400 -16.65 -5.80 -10.46
CA SER A 400 -16.00 -5.34 -11.69
C SER A 400 -15.44 -6.52 -12.51
N LEU A 401 -14.82 -7.51 -11.84
CA LEU A 401 -14.29 -8.72 -12.48
C LEU A 401 -15.39 -9.62 -13.03
N ILE A 402 -16.46 -9.83 -12.24
CA ILE A 402 -17.63 -10.63 -12.61
C ILE A 402 -18.34 -9.99 -13.81
N GLU A 403 -18.49 -8.66 -13.82
CA GLU A 403 -19.07 -7.92 -14.93
C GLU A 403 -18.20 -8.03 -16.19
N ALA A 404 -16.89 -7.79 -16.08
CA ALA A 404 -15.96 -7.93 -17.20
C ALA A 404 -15.86 -9.38 -17.72
N ALA A 405 -16.18 -10.37 -16.89
CA ALA A 405 -16.33 -11.78 -17.28
C ALA A 405 -17.68 -12.09 -17.96
N GLY A 406 -18.53 -11.09 -18.17
CA GLY A 406 -19.83 -11.23 -18.82
C GLY A 406 -20.86 -11.98 -17.97
N GLN A 407 -20.75 -11.89 -16.65
CA GLN A 407 -21.74 -12.40 -15.69
C GLN A 407 -22.57 -11.23 -15.11
N ALA A 408 -23.63 -11.53 -14.36
CA ALA A 408 -24.50 -10.52 -13.74
C ALA A 408 -24.12 -10.33 -12.25
N PRO A 409 -23.30 -9.33 -11.88
CA PRO A 409 -22.83 -9.17 -10.51
C PRO A 409 -23.90 -8.63 -9.59
N ILE A 410 -23.86 -9.09 -8.34
CA ILE A 410 -24.64 -8.56 -7.23
C ILE A 410 -23.69 -8.21 -6.08
N ILE A 411 -23.86 -7.02 -5.53
CA ILE A 411 -23.26 -6.62 -4.24
C ILE A 411 -24.36 -6.62 -3.18
N VAL A 412 -24.09 -7.20 -2.02
CA VAL A 412 -25.01 -7.23 -0.88
C VAL A 412 -24.34 -6.55 0.30
N ILE A 413 -24.96 -5.49 0.82
CA ILE A 413 -24.49 -4.83 2.05
C ILE A 413 -25.46 -5.17 3.16
N VAL A 414 -24.90 -5.69 4.23
CA VAL A 414 -25.62 -6.06 5.45
C VAL A 414 -25.12 -5.22 6.62
N ASP A 415 -26.00 -4.94 7.56
CA ASP A 415 -25.67 -4.31 8.83
C ASP A 415 -26.43 -4.96 10.00
N GLY A 416 -25.92 -4.76 11.21
CA GLY A 416 -26.40 -5.32 12.46
C GLY A 416 -25.77 -4.57 13.64
N ASP A 417 -26.06 -5.00 14.86
CA ASP A 417 -25.48 -4.35 16.05
C ASP A 417 -23.95 -4.56 16.08
N GLY A 418 -23.19 -3.47 15.92
CA GLY A 418 -21.73 -3.51 15.82
C GLY A 418 -21.19 -4.23 14.56
N PHE A 419 -22.02 -4.49 13.55
CA PHE A 419 -21.65 -5.25 12.36
C PHE A 419 -22.08 -4.51 11.08
N ALA A 420 -21.17 -4.35 10.13
CA ALA A 420 -21.48 -3.89 8.78
C ALA A 420 -20.52 -4.59 7.82
N HIS A 421 -21.05 -5.15 6.74
CA HIS A 421 -20.24 -5.98 5.85
C HIS A 421 -20.78 -6.01 4.42
N ALA A 422 -19.89 -6.24 3.46
CA ALA A 422 -20.23 -6.34 2.05
C ALA A 422 -19.86 -7.72 1.50
N LEU A 423 -20.84 -8.39 0.91
CA LEU A 423 -20.68 -9.62 0.15
C LEU A 423 -20.81 -9.35 -1.34
N VAL A 424 -20.30 -10.26 -2.15
CA VAL A 424 -20.38 -10.17 -3.61
C VAL A 424 -20.76 -11.52 -4.20
N GLY A 425 -21.38 -11.46 -5.36
CA GLY A 425 -21.91 -12.63 -6.01
C GLY A 425 -22.27 -12.40 -7.46
N ALA A 426 -22.87 -13.44 -8.03
CA ALA A 426 -23.45 -13.38 -9.36
C ALA A 426 -24.83 -14.06 -9.36
N ARG A 427 -25.72 -13.53 -10.20
CA ARG A 427 -27.06 -14.08 -10.44
C ARG A 427 -27.10 -14.80 -11.78
N GLY A 428 -27.90 -15.86 -11.87
CA GLY A 428 -28.19 -16.51 -13.14
C GLY A 428 -28.90 -15.55 -14.11
N PHE A 429 -28.46 -15.49 -15.37
CA PHE A 429 -29.08 -14.62 -16.39
C PHE A 429 -30.55 -14.91 -16.66
N SER A 430 -31.01 -16.14 -16.43
CA SER A 430 -32.41 -16.54 -16.53
C SER A 430 -33.29 -15.94 -15.45
N GLU A 431 -32.69 -15.51 -14.34
CA GLU A 431 -33.42 -15.04 -13.18
C GLU A 431 -33.96 -13.61 -13.39
N PRO A 432 -35.00 -13.20 -12.67
CA PRO A 432 -35.46 -11.82 -12.71
C PRO A 432 -34.39 -10.88 -12.14
N ALA A 433 -34.37 -9.63 -12.63
CA ALA A 433 -33.57 -8.57 -12.04
C ALA A 433 -33.99 -8.30 -10.59
N TRP A 434 -33.02 -8.10 -9.72
CA TRP A 434 -33.29 -7.87 -8.31
C TRP A 434 -33.58 -6.40 -8.05
N ARG A 435 -34.75 -6.14 -7.46
CA ARG A 435 -35.28 -4.79 -7.21
C ARG A 435 -35.71 -4.72 -5.76
N ASN A 436 -35.02 -3.91 -4.95
CA ASN A 436 -35.32 -3.74 -3.52
C ASN A 436 -35.43 -5.09 -2.78
N SER A 437 -34.57 -6.05 -3.13
CA SER A 437 -34.59 -7.40 -2.58
C SER A 437 -34.32 -7.40 -1.08
N GLN A 438 -35.04 -8.24 -0.36
CA GLN A 438 -34.90 -8.37 1.09
C GLN A 438 -34.09 -9.62 1.46
N LEU A 439 -33.77 -9.76 2.74
CA LEU A 439 -33.02 -10.92 3.26
C LEU A 439 -33.67 -12.27 2.94
N GLY A 440 -35.02 -12.33 2.94
CA GLY A 440 -35.76 -13.53 2.56
C GLY A 440 -35.54 -13.95 1.10
N ASP A 441 -35.40 -12.97 0.19
CA ASP A 441 -35.16 -13.25 -1.23
C ASP A 441 -33.74 -13.76 -1.45
N LEU A 442 -32.75 -13.18 -0.75
CA LEU A 442 -31.36 -13.67 -0.73
C LEU A 442 -31.28 -15.14 -0.29
N ARG A 443 -31.91 -15.46 0.85
CA ARG A 443 -31.93 -16.82 1.41
C ARG A 443 -32.62 -17.82 0.47
N ARG A 444 -33.72 -17.40 -0.18
CA ARG A 444 -34.41 -18.22 -1.18
C ARG A 444 -33.51 -18.47 -2.39
N ALA A 445 -32.90 -17.43 -2.95
CA ALA A 445 -32.03 -17.52 -4.12
C ALA A 445 -30.79 -18.39 -3.86
N LEU A 446 -30.20 -18.33 -2.66
CA LEU A 446 -29.14 -19.25 -2.26
C LEU A 446 -29.61 -20.71 -2.23
N SER A 447 -30.77 -20.96 -1.63
CA SER A 447 -31.33 -22.31 -1.47
C SER A 447 -31.68 -22.94 -2.81
N LEU A 448 -32.24 -22.15 -3.74
CA LEU A 448 -32.60 -22.59 -5.09
C LEU A 448 -31.38 -22.62 -6.02
N GLY A 449 -30.43 -21.72 -5.81
CA GLY A 449 -29.26 -21.55 -6.67
C GLY A 449 -29.31 -20.50 -7.74
N ASP A 450 -30.31 -19.65 -7.66
CA ASP A 450 -30.58 -18.56 -8.58
C ASP A 450 -29.47 -17.51 -8.48
N ALA A 451 -28.78 -17.47 -7.32
CA ALA A 451 -27.60 -16.65 -7.08
C ALA A 451 -26.51 -17.43 -6.32
N LEU A 452 -25.29 -16.95 -6.49
CA LEU A 452 -24.08 -17.40 -5.81
C LEU A 452 -23.48 -16.20 -5.08
N PHE A 453 -23.16 -16.34 -3.80
CA PHE A 453 -22.43 -15.34 -3.02
C PHE A 453 -21.18 -15.96 -2.41
N PHE A 454 -20.15 -15.15 -2.22
CA PHE A 454 -18.93 -15.52 -1.52
C PHE A 454 -18.39 -14.33 -0.72
N GLU A 455 -17.62 -14.65 0.31
CA GLU A 455 -16.95 -13.70 1.19
C GLU A 455 -15.71 -13.13 0.47
N PRO A 456 -15.75 -11.88 -0.01
CA PRO A 456 -14.65 -11.33 -0.78
C PRO A 456 -13.38 -11.13 0.07
N THR A 457 -13.51 -10.92 1.39
CA THR A 457 -12.35 -10.71 2.28
C THR A 457 -11.54 -11.96 2.54
N GLY A 458 -12.06 -13.14 2.21
CA GLY A 458 -11.31 -14.39 2.22
C GLY A 458 -10.18 -14.43 1.19
N ALA A 459 -10.28 -13.62 0.12
CA ALA A 459 -9.28 -13.56 -0.95
C ALA A 459 -8.04 -12.70 -0.58
N VAL A 460 -8.03 -12.09 0.61
CA VAL A 460 -6.94 -11.22 1.08
C VAL A 460 -6.42 -11.69 2.44
N GLU A 461 -5.15 -11.40 2.72
CA GLU A 461 -4.48 -11.76 3.96
C GLU A 461 -5.08 -10.98 5.13
N ALA A 462 -5.59 -11.67 6.14
CA ALA A 462 -6.03 -11.07 7.39
C ALA A 462 -5.43 -11.81 8.59
N ASP A 463 -5.06 -11.06 9.63
CA ASP A 463 -4.52 -11.61 10.89
C ASP A 463 -5.59 -12.23 11.79
N ALA A 464 -6.87 -12.03 11.46
CA ALA A 464 -8.02 -12.59 12.17
C ALA A 464 -9.18 -12.80 11.18
N PRO A 465 -10.15 -13.67 11.52
CA PRO A 465 -11.40 -13.82 10.79
C PRO A 465 -12.11 -12.49 10.58
N VAL A 466 -12.64 -12.30 9.38
CA VAL A 466 -13.45 -11.15 8.99
C VAL A 466 -14.90 -11.62 8.82
N ALA A 467 -15.86 -10.88 9.38
CA ALA A 467 -17.26 -11.27 9.39
C ALA A 467 -17.52 -12.67 10.00
N ASP A 468 -18.19 -13.58 9.29
CA ASP A 468 -18.59 -14.91 9.79
C ASP A 468 -17.66 -16.04 9.32
N GLU A 469 -16.40 -15.69 9.07
CA GLU A 469 -15.31 -16.63 8.90
C GLU A 469 -14.98 -17.32 10.23
N LEU A 470 -14.51 -18.57 10.18
CA LEU A 470 -14.00 -19.27 11.37
C LEU A 470 -12.47 -19.18 11.38
N GLU A 471 -11.85 -19.11 12.56
CA GLU A 471 -10.38 -19.07 12.70
C GLU A 471 -9.69 -20.20 11.94
N GLN A 472 -10.21 -21.41 12.08
CA GLN A 472 -9.71 -22.64 11.43
C GLN A 472 -9.88 -22.66 9.91
N ASP A 473 -10.71 -21.78 9.34
CA ASP A 473 -10.97 -21.72 7.90
C ASP A 473 -9.78 -21.06 7.16
N ARG A 474 -9.02 -20.18 7.83
CA ARG A 474 -7.89 -19.45 7.23
C ARG A 474 -6.62 -20.29 7.23
N CYS A 475 -6.20 -20.69 6.04
CA CYS A 475 -4.90 -21.33 5.81
C CYS A 475 -3.94 -20.28 5.24
N ASP A 476 -2.84 -20.00 5.96
CA ASP A 476 -1.86 -18.97 5.59
C ASP A 476 -2.53 -17.60 5.34
N LYS A 477 -3.36 -17.19 6.31
CA LYS A 477 -4.14 -15.94 6.31
C LYS A 477 -5.18 -15.81 5.20
N LEU A 478 -5.50 -16.85 4.42
CA LEU A 478 -6.42 -16.80 3.27
C LEU A 478 -7.49 -17.89 3.34
N LEU A 479 -8.63 -17.66 2.66
CA LEU A 479 -9.65 -18.68 2.41
C LEU A 479 -9.58 -19.20 0.98
N ASP A 480 -9.88 -20.49 0.79
CA ASP A 480 -10.26 -20.98 -0.54
C ASP A 480 -11.69 -20.55 -0.91
N PHE A 481 -12.02 -20.64 -2.20
CA PHE A 481 -13.31 -20.20 -2.72
C PHE A 481 -14.51 -20.97 -2.13
N ALA A 482 -14.38 -22.26 -1.85
CA ALA A 482 -15.49 -23.04 -1.31
C ALA A 482 -15.79 -22.59 0.12
N THR A 483 -14.75 -22.35 0.91
CA THR A 483 -14.84 -21.87 2.28
C THR A 483 -15.36 -20.43 2.34
N ALA A 484 -14.93 -19.55 1.42
CA ALA A 484 -15.47 -18.21 1.29
C ALA A 484 -16.98 -18.18 0.97
N ARG A 485 -17.48 -19.15 0.20
CA ARG A 485 -18.93 -19.30 -0.03
C ARG A 485 -19.68 -19.71 1.22
N LEU A 486 -19.12 -20.65 1.99
CA LEU A 486 -19.72 -21.07 3.26
C LEU A 486 -19.77 -19.91 4.26
N ALA A 487 -18.72 -19.08 4.31
CA ALA A 487 -18.71 -17.86 5.14
C ALA A 487 -19.84 -16.89 4.73
N ALA A 488 -20.00 -16.58 3.44
CA ALA A 488 -21.09 -15.73 2.96
C ALA A 488 -22.48 -16.32 3.27
N GLU A 489 -22.64 -17.64 3.14
CA GLU A 489 -23.89 -18.31 3.47
C GLU A 489 -24.21 -18.22 4.97
N ARG A 490 -23.20 -18.34 5.85
CA ARG A 490 -23.36 -18.12 7.29
C ARG A 490 -23.81 -16.69 7.58
N THR A 491 -23.16 -15.69 6.97
CA THR A 491 -23.56 -14.28 7.11
C THR A 491 -25.01 -14.06 6.69
N ILE A 492 -25.43 -14.52 5.50
CA ILE A 492 -26.81 -14.32 5.02
C ILE A 492 -27.84 -15.06 5.89
N LYS A 493 -27.45 -16.12 6.58
CA LYS A 493 -28.33 -16.90 7.48
C LYS A 493 -28.40 -16.35 8.90
N ARG A 494 -27.58 -15.37 9.29
CA ARG A 494 -27.66 -14.73 10.61
C ARG A 494 -29.02 -14.11 10.86
N ASP A 495 -29.52 -14.27 12.08
CA ASP A 495 -30.82 -13.74 12.50
C ASP A 495 -30.76 -12.29 12.96
N ASP A 496 -29.56 -11.80 13.31
CA ASP A 496 -29.30 -10.46 13.84
C ASP A 496 -28.85 -9.45 12.79
N ILE A 497 -28.82 -9.83 11.51
CA ILE A 497 -28.48 -8.94 10.40
C ILE A 497 -29.73 -8.43 9.68
N ARG A 498 -29.62 -7.24 9.09
CA ARG A 498 -30.55 -6.73 8.09
C ARG A 498 -29.80 -6.40 6.81
N VAL A 499 -30.53 -6.42 5.70
CA VAL A 499 -29.99 -6.01 4.40
C VAL A 499 -30.14 -4.51 4.29
N ARG A 500 -29.02 -3.81 4.16
CA ARG A 500 -29.01 -2.38 3.90
C ARG A 500 -29.22 -2.12 2.42
N HIS A 501 -28.44 -2.77 1.56
CA HIS A 501 -28.53 -2.65 0.11
C HIS A 501 -28.36 -3.99 -0.60
N VAL A 502 -29.11 -4.18 -1.69
CA VAL A 502 -28.82 -5.20 -2.70
C VAL A 502 -28.72 -4.54 -4.06
N VAL A 503 -27.53 -4.60 -4.65
CA VAL A 503 -27.17 -3.84 -5.84
C VAL A 503 -26.96 -4.81 -7.00
N ASP A 504 -27.97 -4.94 -7.86
CA ASP A 504 -27.87 -5.66 -9.14
C ASP A 504 -27.23 -4.71 -10.18
N ILE A 505 -25.94 -4.92 -10.44
CA ILE A 505 -25.11 -4.03 -11.27
C ILE A 505 -25.65 -3.96 -12.71
N LEU A 506 -26.03 -5.11 -13.26
CA LEU A 506 -26.53 -5.20 -14.63
C LEU A 506 -27.85 -4.43 -14.78
N TYR A 507 -28.75 -4.59 -13.80
CA TYR A 507 -30.01 -3.85 -13.77
C TYR A 507 -29.79 -2.33 -13.67
N LEU A 508 -28.86 -1.87 -12.82
CA LEU A 508 -28.59 -0.44 -12.69
C LEU A 508 -28.00 0.16 -13.97
N ARG A 509 -27.07 -0.52 -14.65
CA ARG A 509 -26.53 -0.05 -15.93
C ARG A 509 -27.60 0.11 -17.00
N GLN A 510 -28.52 -0.86 -17.09
CA GLN A 510 -29.64 -0.82 -18.05
C GLN A 510 -30.60 0.35 -17.81
N ARG A 511 -30.63 0.93 -16.60
CA ARG A 511 -31.43 2.13 -16.31
C ARG A 511 -30.73 3.44 -16.63
N GLN A 512 -29.41 3.42 -16.79
CA GLN A 512 -28.59 4.59 -17.13
C GLN A 512 -28.34 4.72 -18.64
N SER A 513 -28.41 3.61 -19.38
CA SER A 513 -28.43 3.57 -20.85
C SER A 513 -29.79 3.95 -21.41
#